data_AF-A0A975EA25-F1
#
_entry.id   AF-A0A975EA25-F1
#
_cell.length_a   1.000
_cell.length_b   1.000
_cell.length_c   1.000
_cell.angle_alpha   90.00
_cell.angle_beta   90.00
_cell.angle_gamma   90.00
#
_symmetry.space_group_name_H-M   'P 1'
#
loop_
_entity.id
_entity.type
_entity.pdbx_description
1 polymer ?
#
loop_
_entity_poly.entity_id
_entity_poly.type
_entity_poly.pdbx_seq_one_letter_code
_entity_poly.pdbx_strand_id
1 'polypeptide(L)'
;MQSFRLNPRLINKILFAILLLAALAVVAGSQLAPKVPLPMVLLYSAMGVVAIAALLVVAIIVFATVSQWVLRKGGTDPQWFWFSGEPPGLQNLRAKAQAQAHKDGV
;
A
#
# COMPACT_ATOMS: atom_id res chain seq x y z
N MET A 1 20.35 0.23 6.67
CA MET A 1 19.75 1.51 7.11
C MET A 1 20.50 2.64 6.43
N GLN A 2 19.96 3.21 5.35
CA GLN A 2 20.59 4.36 4.67
C GLN A 2 20.40 5.61 5.54
N SER A 3 21.50 6.28 5.91
CA SER A 3 21.44 7.53 6.65
C SER A 3 20.93 8.64 5.72
N PHE A 4 19.73 9.15 6.01
CA PHE A 4 19.12 10.22 5.25
C PHE A 4 19.92 11.51 5.49
N ARG A 5 20.86 11.83 4.59
CA ARG A 5 21.63 13.08 4.65
C ARG A 5 20.84 14.20 4.00
N LEU A 6 20.23 15.06 4.83
CA LEU A 6 19.52 16.25 4.39
C LEU A 6 20.52 17.30 3.88
N ASN A 7 20.50 17.58 2.59
CA ASN A 7 21.29 18.67 1.99
C ASN A 7 20.56 20.02 2.23
N PRO A 8 21.24 21.08 2.69
CA PRO A 8 20.60 22.39 2.93
C PRO A 8 19.90 22.95 1.68
N ARG A 9 20.39 22.67 0.47
CA ARG A 9 19.71 23.05 -0.77
C ARG A 9 18.37 22.31 -0.96
N LEU A 10 18.30 21.05 -0.54
CA LEU A 10 17.08 20.24 -0.57
C LEU A 10 16.07 20.75 0.44
N ILE A 11 16.51 21.10 1.66
CA ILE A 11 15.66 21.71 2.69
C ILE A 11 15.03 23.00 2.14
N ASN A 12 15.82 23.91 1.55
CA ASN A 12 15.28 25.14 0.99
C ASN A 12 14.26 24.90 -0.13
N LYS A 13 14.52 23.93 -1.02
CA LYS A 13 13.56 23.54 -2.06
C LYS A 13 12.26 22.99 -1.47
N ILE A 14 12.34 22.17 -0.42
CA ILE A 14 11.17 21.62 0.27
C ILE A 14 10.36 22.74 0.93
N LEU A 15 11.03 23.65 1.65
CA LEU A 15 10.35 24.80 2.27
C LEU A 15 9.66 25.68 1.23
N PHE A 16 10.33 25.97 0.11
CA PHE A 16 9.75 26.74 -0.98
C PHE A 16 8.55 26.04 -1.63
N ALA A 17 8.64 24.71 -1.81
CA ALA A 17 7.53 23.92 -2.32
C ALA A 17 6.34 23.93 -1.35
N ILE A 18 6.56 23.77 -0.05
CA ILE A 18 5.51 23.85 0.98
C ILE A 18 4.84 25.23 0.95
N LEU A 19 5.62 26.32 0.84
CA LEU A 19 5.10 27.68 0.73
C LEU A 19 4.18 27.83 -0.50
N LEU A 20 4.62 27.37 -1.67
CA LEU A 20 3.84 27.44 -2.90
C LEU A 20 2.55 26.62 -2.81
N LEU A 21 2.62 25.42 -2.23
CA LEU A 21 1.44 24.58 -2.03
C LEU A 21 0.45 25.20 -1.04
N ALA A 22 0.93 25.82 0.03
CA ALA A 22 0.09 26.54 0.98
C ALA A 22 -0.61 27.73 0.32
N ALA A 23 0.12 28.53 -0.47
CA ALA A 23 -0.47 29.64 -1.22
C ALA A 23 -1.56 29.15 -2.20
N LEU A 24 -1.29 28.06 -2.92
CA LEU A 24 -2.26 27.44 -3.83
C LEU A 24 -3.51 26.98 -3.07
N ALA A 25 -3.36 26.32 -1.92
CA ALA A 25 -4.48 25.86 -1.11
C ALA A 25 -5.35 27.02 -0.60
N VAL A 26 -4.75 28.15 -0.22
CA VAL A 26 -5.47 29.36 0.20
C VAL A 26 -6.26 29.97 -0.96
N VAL A 27 -5.65 30.11 -2.15
CA VAL A 27 -6.32 30.64 -3.34
C VAL A 27 -7.45 29.72 -3.80
N ALA A 28 -7.22 28.41 -3.83
CA ALA A 28 -8.25 27.44 -4.18
C ALA A 28 -9.40 27.48 -3.15
N GLY A 29 -9.08 27.53 -1.86
CA GLY A 29 -10.08 27.59 -0.79
C GLY A 29 -10.95 28.85 -0.84
N SER A 30 -10.35 30.01 -1.14
CA SER A 30 -11.10 31.27 -1.24
C SER A 30 -12.03 31.31 -2.46
N GLN A 31 -11.67 30.63 -3.55
CA GLN A 31 -12.52 30.52 -4.74
C GLN A 31 -13.63 29.47 -4.58
N LEU A 32 -13.35 28.34 -3.93
CA LEU A 32 -14.29 27.24 -3.82
C LEU A 32 -15.46 27.55 -2.88
N ALA A 33 -15.20 28.29 -1.80
CA ALA A 33 -16.20 28.61 -0.79
C ALA A 33 -16.01 30.04 -0.25
N PRO A 34 -16.30 31.08 -1.06
CA PRO A 34 -16.01 32.48 -0.72
C PRO A 34 -16.80 33.00 0.50
N LYS A 35 -17.88 32.32 0.88
CA LYS A 35 -18.72 32.68 2.05
C LYS A 35 -18.27 31.99 3.33
N VAL A 36 -17.34 31.04 3.26
CA VAL A 36 -16.93 30.21 4.39
C VAL A 36 -15.59 30.74 4.93
N PRO A 37 -15.42 30.85 6.26
CA PRO A 37 -14.13 31.25 6.83
C PRO A 37 -13.00 30.30 6.40
N LEU A 38 -11.89 30.86 5.93
CA LEU A 38 -10.68 30.13 5.53
C LEU A 38 -10.23 29.03 6.51
N PRO A 39 -10.20 29.25 7.84
CA PRO A 39 -9.82 28.21 8.80
C PRO A 39 -10.73 26.98 8.73
N MET A 40 -12.01 27.19 8.46
CA MET A 40 -12.98 26.11 8.35
C MET A 40 -12.76 25.29 7.07
N VAL A 41 -12.46 25.97 5.96
CA VAL A 41 -12.10 25.32 4.68
C VAL A 41 -10.84 24.48 4.83
N LEU A 42 -9.82 25.02 5.51
CA LEU A 42 -8.58 24.28 5.81
C LEU A 42 -8.82 23.09 6.73
N LEU A 43 -9.65 23.24 7.77
CA LEU A 43 -10.01 22.15 8.68
C LEU A 43 -10.73 21.02 7.94
N TYR A 44 -11.74 21.33 7.13
CA TYR A 44 -12.45 20.33 6.33
C TYR A 44 -11.53 19.67 5.30
N SER A 45 -10.61 20.43 4.71
CA SER A 45 -9.61 19.87 3.78
C SER A 45 -8.68 18.90 4.49
N ALA A 46 -8.19 19.25 5.68
CA ALA A 46 -7.36 18.37 6.50
C ALA A 46 -8.11 17.10 6.92
N MET A 47 -9.36 17.23 7.36
CA MET A 47 -10.22 16.08 7.65
C MET A 47 -10.45 15.19 6.43
N GLY A 48 -10.65 15.79 5.25
CA GLY A 48 -10.77 15.06 3.99
C GLY A 48 -9.52 14.24 3.67
N VAL A 49 -8.33 14.81 3.84
CA VAL A 49 -7.06 14.09 3.65
C VAL A 49 -6.94 12.92 4.62
N VAL A 50 -7.27 13.12 5.90
CA VAL A 50 -7.24 12.05 6.91
C VAL A 50 -8.25 10.94 6.57
N ALA A 51 -9.46 11.30 6.14
CA ALA A 51 -10.48 10.34 5.73
C ALA A 51 -10.03 9.51 4.52
N ILE A 52 -9.46 10.15 3.50
CA ILE A 52 -8.91 9.45 2.32
C ILE A 52 -7.76 8.52 2.74
N ALA A 53 -6.85 8.99 3.59
CA ALA A 53 -5.74 8.17 4.09
C ALA A 53 -6.27 6.95 4.86
N ALA A 54 -7.27 7.12 5.72
CA ALA A 54 -7.90 6.02 6.44
C ALA A 54 -8.55 5.00 5.49
N LEU A 55 -9.28 5.47 4.47
CA LEU A 55 -9.87 4.61 3.44
C LEU A 55 -8.80 3.84 2.66
N LEU A 56 -7.69 4.49 2.30
CA LEU A 56 -6.56 3.83 1.64
C LEU A 56 -5.93 2.75 2.51
N VAL A 57 -5.74 3.01 3.81
CA VAL A 57 -5.22 2.01 4.75
C VAL A 57 -6.14 0.81 4.82
N VAL A 58 -7.46 1.02 4.95
CA VAL A 58 -8.45 -0.06 4.95
C VAL A 58 -8.38 -0.86 3.64
N ALA A 59 -8.35 -0.16 2.49
CA ALA A 59 -8.25 -0.80 1.18
C ALA A 59 -6.98 -1.63 1.04
N ILE A 60 -5.83 -1.14 1.52
CA ILE A 60 -4.57 -1.87 1.53
C ILE A 60 -4.67 -3.12 2.39
N ILE A 61 -5.25 -3.03 3.59
CA ILE A 61 -5.43 -4.18 4.49
C ILE A 61 -6.32 -5.24 3.83
N VAL A 62 -7.44 -4.84 3.24
CA VAL A 62 -8.35 -5.75 2.53
C VAL A 62 -7.63 -6.41 1.37
N PHE A 63 -6.96 -5.62 0.53
CA PHE A 63 -6.21 -6.14 -0.62
C PHE A 63 -5.10 -7.10 -0.21
N ALA A 64 -4.32 -6.75 0.82
CA ALA A 64 -3.26 -7.60 1.34
C ALA A 64 -3.82 -8.91 1.92
N THR A 65 -4.94 -8.83 2.64
CA THR A 65 -5.60 -10.01 3.22
C THR A 65 -6.11 -10.96 2.14
N VAL A 66 -6.80 -10.42 1.12
CA VAL A 66 -7.26 -11.20 -0.03
C VAL A 66 -6.08 -11.79 -0.79
N SER A 67 -5.04 -10.99 -1.05
CA SER A 67 -3.82 -11.46 -1.73
C SER A 67 -3.14 -12.58 -0.95
N GLN A 68 -3.05 -12.48 0.37
CA GLN A 68 -2.50 -13.54 1.22
C GLN A 68 -3.38 -14.79 1.21
N TRP A 69 -4.70 -14.65 1.26
CA TRP A 69 -5.62 -15.77 1.11
C TRP A 69 -5.45 -16.45 -0.24
N VAL A 70 -5.33 -15.66 -1.32
CA VAL A 70 -5.03 -16.15 -2.66
C VAL A 70 -3.71 -16.89 -2.65
N LEU A 71 -2.62 -16.34 -2.12
CA LEU A 71 -1.34 -17.04 -2.09
C LEU A 71 -1.41 -18.37 -1.30
N ARG A 72 -2.11 -18.41 -0.16
CA ARG A 72 -2.25 -19.61 0.69
C ARG A 72 -2.98 -20.76 0.00
N LYS A 73 -3.84 -20.45 -0.95
CA LYS A 73 -4.58 -21.46 -1.69
C LYS A 73 -3.80 -21.95 -2.93
N GLY A 74 -2.61 -21.38 -3.21
CA GLY A 74 -1.76 -21.70 -4.38
C GLY A 74 -1.82 -20.72 -5.57
N GLY A 75 -2.20 -19.45 -5.38
CA GLY A 75 -2.83 -18.62 -6.44
C GLY A 75 -1.84 -18.01 -7.41
N THR A 76 -0.58 -18.32 -7.17
CA THR A 76 0.54 -18.19 -8.10
C THR A 76 0.44 -19.17 -9.27
N ASP A 77 -0.42 -20.19 -9.20
CA ASP A 77 -0.64 -21.16 -10.27
C ASP A 77 -2.04 -21.00 -10.92
N PRO A 78 -2.11 -20.65 -12.21
CA PRO A 78 -3.37 -20.60 -12.97
C PRO A 78 -4.14 -21.92 -12.99
N GLN A 79 -3.48 -23.07 -12.79
CA GLN A 79 -4.15 -24.38 -12.80
C GLN A 79 -5.11 -24.56 -11.61
N TRP A 80 -4.86 -24.00 -10.43
CA TRP A 80 -5.82 -24.09 -9.32
C TRP A 80 -7.18 -23.50 -9.74
N PHE A 81 -7.21 -22.38 -10.46
CA PHE A 81 -8.48 -21.71 -10.77
C PHE A 81 -9.42 -22.56 -11.65
N TRP A 82 -8.87 -23.55 -12.37
CA TRP A 82 -9.59 -24.33 -13.38
C TRP A 82 -9.59 -25.85 -13.14
N PHE A 83 -8.69 -26.38 -12.31
CA PHE A 83 -8.57 -27.80 -12.06
C PHE A 83 -8.44 -28.07 -10.56
N SER A 84 -9.32 -28.91 -10.02
CA SER A 84 -9.36 -29.35 -8.61
C SER A 84 -8.15 -30.20 -8.18
N GLY A 85 -7.10 -30.27 -9.00
CA GLY A 85 -5.89 -31.07 -8.77
C GLY A 85 -4.94 -30.40 -7.77
N GLU A 86 -4.10 -31.20 -7.13
CA GLU A 86 -3.25 -30.73 -6.04
C GLU A 86 -2.29 -29.60 -6.46
N PRO A 87 -2.18 -28.54 -5.63
CA PRO A 87 -1.38 -27.37 -5.98
C PRO A 87 0.10 -27.74 -6.17
N PRO A 88 0.84 -27.12 -7.11
CA PRO A 88 2.20 -27.50 -7.46
C PRO A 88 3.19 -27.45 -6.29
N GLY A 89 2.94 -26.54 -5.34
CA GLY A 89 3.73 -26.46 -4.11
C GLY A 89 3.64 -27.74 -3.27
N LEU A 90 2.48 -28.40 -3.27
CA LEU A 90 2.20 -29.63 -2.54
C LEU A 90 2.80 -30.85 -3.25
N GLN A 91 2.80 -30.86 -4.59
CA GLN A 91 3.50 -31.86 -5.38
C GLN A 91 5.02 -31.81 -5.14
N ASN A 92 5.60 -30.60 -5.12
CA ASN A 92 7.03 -30.40 -4.86
C ASN A 92 7.44 -30.79 -3.43
N LEU A 93 6.58 -30.52 -2.44
CA LEU A 93 6.84 -30.94 -1.05
C LEU A 93 6.72 -32.46 -0.89
N ARG A 94 5.76 -33.10 -1.57
CA ARG A 94 5.62 -34.56 -1.58
C ARG A 94 6.82 -35.23 -2.26
N ALA A 95 7.25 -34.71 -3.41
CA ALA A 95 8.42 -35.21 -4.12
C ALA A 95 9.69 -35.07 -3.27
N LYS A 96 9.85 -33.95 -2.57
CA LYS A 96 10.97 -33.76 -1.61
C LYS A 96 10.88 -34.72 -0.43
N ALA A 97 9.71 -34.90 0.17
CA ALA A 97 9.52 -35.82 1.28
C ALA A 97 9.78 -37.28 0.88
N GLN A 98 9.35 -37.68 -0.32
CA GLN A 98 9.63 -39.01 -0.87
C GLN A 98 11.12 -39.20 -1.20
N ALA A 99 11.77 -38.17 -1.77
CA ALA A 99 13.22 -38.22 -2.02
C ALA A 99 14.05 -38.24 -0.73
N GLN A 100 13.56 -37.59 0.33
CA GLN A 100 14.17 -37.64 1.66
C GLN A 100 14.00 -39.02 2.30
N ALA A 101 12.79 -39.58 2.29
CA ALA A 101 12.51 -40.93 2.79
C ALA A 101 13.38 -41.99 2.08
N HIS A 102 13.56 -41.85 0.77
CA HIS A 102 14.41 -42.74 -0.01
C HIS A 102 15.91 -42.60 0.34
N LYS A 103 16.38 -41.40 0.71
CA LYS A 103 17.75 -41.19 1.20
C LYS A 103 17.96 -41.70 2.62
N ASP A 104 16.93 -41.63 3.45
CA ASP A 104 16.95 -42.07 4.85
C ASP A 104 16.73 -43.60 4.99
N GLY A 105 16.51 -44.30 3.87
CA GLY A 105 16.47 -45.76 3.81
C GLY A 105 15.18 -46.39 4.35
N VAL A 106 14.08 -45.64 4.35
CA VAL A 106 12.73 -46.11 4.73
C VAL A 106 11.86 -46.28 3.49
#